data_AF-H2CLQ2-F1
#
_entry.id   AF-H2CLQ2-F1
#
_cell.length_a   1.000
_cell.length_b   1.000
_cell.length_c   1.000
_cell.angle_alpha   90.00
_cell.angle_beta   90.00
_cell.angle_gamma   90.00
#
_symmetry.space_group_name_H-M   'P 1'
#
loop_
_entity.id
_entity.type
_entity.pdbx_description
1 polymer ?
#
loop_
_entity_poly.entity_id
_entity_poly.type
_entity_poly.pdbx_seq_one_letter_code
_entity_poly.pdbx_strand_id
1 'polypeptide(L)'
;MKRINLRSLLPVAVGAILLAGSVLLAQNPAGPQRVKNACAADIQKFCAGIEHGQGRVYQCLKQNEGSLEANCKAQLDRARARMQDGAMVCQDDILKFCADVQRGQGRIYQCLKANEADLTAACKAHVQRGPGQQRPGK
;
A
#
# COMPACT_ATOMS: atom_id res chain seq x y z
N MET A 1 -73.21 0.46 30.74
CA MET A 1 -73.32 1.59 31.68
C MET A 1 -72.42 1.35 32.91
N LYS A 2 -71.23 1.99 32.97
CA LYS A 2 -70.46 2.42 34.18
C LYS A 2 -69.11 2.96 33.69
N ARG A 3 -68.96 4.29 33.53
CA ARG A 3 -68.50 5.34 34.48
C ARG A 3 -67.10 5.82 34.09
N ILE A 4 -67.08 7.00 33.46
CA ILE A 4 -65.92 7.86 33.17
C ILE A 4 -65.47 8.53 34.48
N ASN A 5 -64.16 8.67 34.69
CA ASN A 5 -63.53 9.73 35.50
C ASN A 5 -62.12 9.96 34.89
N LEU A 6 -61.72 11.10 34.32
CA LEU A 6 -61.78 12.53 34.68
C LEU A 6 -60.76 12.93 35.76
N ARG A 7 -59.64 13.49 35.28
CA ARG A 7 -58.85 14.59 35.87
C ARG A 7 -58.74 14.62 37.41
N SER A 8 -57.60 14.17 37.92
CA SER A 8 -56.87 14.84 39.01
C SER A 8 -55.38 14.78 38.65
N LEU A 9 -54.89 15.68 37.79
CA LEU A 9 -54.24 16.95 38.15
C LEU A 9 -52.91 16.74 38.91
N LEU A 10 -51.79 16.61 38.17
CA LEU A 10 -50.69 17.60 37.95
C LEU A 10 -49.42 17.20 38.78
N PRO A 11 -48.20 17.67 38.48
CA PRO A 11 -47.45 17.80 37.21
C PRO A 11 -45.97 17.32 37.38
N VAL A 12 -45.07 17.67 36.45
CA VAL A 12 -43.58 17.58 36.52
C VAL A 12 -43.04 16.15 36.30
N ALA A 13 -42.22 15.84 35.30
CA ALA A 13 -41.15 16.62 34.71
C ALA A 13 -41.10 16.42 33.18
N VAL A 14 -40.81 17.53 32.50
CA VAL A 14 -40.30 17.56 31.14
C VAL A 14 -38.96 16.79 31.14
N GLY A 15 -39.01 15.49 30.82
CA GLY A 15 -37.83 14.70 30.51
C GLY A 15 -37.37 15.06 29.10
N ALA A 16 -36.29 15.84 29.02
CA ALA A 16 -35.70 16.36 27.80
C ALA A 16 -35.49 15.28 26.73
N ILE A 17 -36.04 15.53 25.54
CA ILE A 17 -35.70 14.84 24.30
C ILE A 17 -34.24 15.20 23.96
N LEU A 18 -33.28 14.36 24.36
CA LEU A 18 -31.90 14.43 23.89
C LEU A 18 -31.71 13.45 22.72
N LEU A 19 -32.24 13.81 21.56
CA LEU A 19 -31.91 13.16 20.28
C LEU A 19 -31.51 14.22 19.26
N ALA A 20 -30.43 14.95 19.57
CA ALA A 20 -29.68 15.71 18.60
C ALA A 20 -28.19 15.34 18.74
N GLY A 21 -27.91 14.04 18.59
CA GLY A 21 -26.55 13.58 18.33
C GLY A 21 -26.20 13.95 16.90
N SER A 22 -25.51 15.07 16.71
CA SER A 22 -24.87 15.42 15.44
C SER A 22 -23.76 14.42 15.17
N VAL A 23 -24.10 13.26 14.58
CA VAL A 23 -23.11 12.34 14.03
C VAL A 23 -22.51 13.04 12.81
N LEU A 24 -21.40 13.74 13.01
CA LEU A 24 -20.47 14.06 11.93
C LEU A 24 -19.96 12.71 11.39
N LEU A 25 -20.55 12.24 10.30
CA LEU A 25 -19.94 11.21 9.47
C LEU A 25 -18.65 11.82 8.91
N ALA A 26 -17.55 11.67 9.66
CA ALA A 26 -16.21 11.81 9.12
C ALA A 26 -16.09 10.82 7.96
N GLN A 27 -16.22 11.35 6.74
CA GLN A 27 -15.95 10.60 5.52
C GLN A 27 -14.46 10.29 5.53
N ASN A 28 -14.11 9.15 6.10
CA ASN A 28 -12.76 8.61 6.01
C ASN A 28 -12.76 7.65 4.82
N PRO A 29 -12.27 8.04 3.63
CA PRO A 29 -12.10 7.11 2.53
C PRO A 29 -10.88 6.23 2.81
N ALA A 30 -10.97 5.40 3.85
CA ALA A 30 -10.17 4.21 4.02
C ALA A 30 -10.83 3.08 3.21
N GLY A 31 -10.83 3.25 1.89
CA GLY A 31 -11.36 2.30 0.93
C GLY A 31 -10.38 2.10 -0.23
N PRO A 32 -10.51 0.98 -0.98
CA PRO A 32 -9.56 0.56 -2.03
C PRO A 32 -9.37 1.56 -3.18
N GLN A 33 -10.15 2.64 -3.22
CA GLN A 33 -10.03 3.72 -4.21
C GLN A 33 -8.73 4.55 -4.09
N ARG A 34 -8.02 4.51 -2.95
CA ARG A 34 -6.72 5.18 -2.73
C ARG A 34 -5.52 4.37 -3.22
N VAL A 35 -5.72 3.16 -3.76
CA VAL A 35 -4.62 2.34 -4.32
C VAL A 35 -4.50 2.56 -5.83
N LYS A 36 -4.95 3.71 -6.33
CA LYS A 36 -4.48 4.23 -7.62
C LYS A 36 -3.07 4.74 -7.38
N ASN A 37 -2.08 3.89 -7.70
CA ASN A 37 -0.63 4.08 -7.66
C ASN A 37 -0.19 5.42 -7.03
N ALA A 38 0.40 5.41 -5.83
CA ALA A 38 0.77 6.62 -5.08
C ALA A 38 1.60 7.65 -5.89
N CYS A 39 2.25 7.20 -6.95
CA CYS A 39 3.03 8.00 -7.88
C CYS A 39 2.29 8.37 -9.17
N ALA A 40 0.99 8.09 -9.33
CA ALA A 40 0.28 8.27 -10.60
C ALA A 40 0.32 9.72 -11.10
N ALA A 41 0.06 10.68 -10.21
CA ALA A 41 0.12 12.11 -10.53
C ALA A 41 1.54 12.53 -10.93
N ASP A 42 2.54 12.12 -10.15
CA ASP A 42 3.95 12.41 -10.43
C ASP A 42 4.43 11.75 -11.73
N ILE A 43 4.00 10.52 -12.03
CA ILE A 43 4.31 9.82 -13.28
C ILE A 43 3.72 10.58 -14.46
N GLN A 44 2.47 11.03 -14.37
CA GLN A 44 1.85 11.83 -15.43
C GLN A 44 2.56 13.18 -15.61
N LYS A 45 2.99 13.81 -14.52
CA LYS A 45 3.62 15.12 -14.55
C LYS A 45 5.05 15.10 -15.08
N PHE A 46 5.86 14.13 -14.62
CA PHE A 46 7.31 14.12 -14.84
C PHE A 46 7.78 13.02 -15.80
N CYS A 47 7.01 11.94 -15.93
CA CYS A 47 7.43 10.72 -16.61
C CYS A 47 6.46 10.28 -17.71
N ALA A 48 5.64 11.21 -18.22
CA ALA A 48 4.74 10.93 -19.34
C ALA A 48 5.56 10.47 -20.56
N GLY A 49 5.10 9.40 -21.22
CA GLY A 49 5.78 8.83 -22.38
C GLY A 49 6.97 7.92 -22.07
N ILE A 50 7.36 7.75 -20.80
CA ILE A 50 8.36 6.75 -20.43
C ILE A 50 7.76 5.36 -20.59
N GLU A 51 8.39 4.53 -21.43
CA GLU A 51 7.97 3.15 -21.64
C GLU A 51 8.08 2.35 -20.32
N HIS A 52 7.01 1.62 -19.98
CA HIS A 52 6.95 0.85 -18.75
C HIS A 52 7.90 -0.35 -18.76
N GLY A 53 8.37 -0.77 -17.58
CA GLY A 53 9.29 -1.90 -17.43
C GLY A 53 10.75 -1.48 -17.31
N GLN A 54 11.61 -2.46 -17.06
CA GLN A 54 13.06 -2.31 -16.88
C GLN A 54 13.49 -1.22 -15.86
N GLY A 55 12.60 -0.81 -14.96
CA GLY A 55 12.87 0.26 -14.01
C GLY A 55 12.94 1.67 -14.61
N ARG A 56 12.55 1.88 -15.86
CA ARG A 56 12.64 3.21 -16.51
C ARG A 56 11.82 4.28 -15.80
N VAL A 57 10.57 3.96 -15.46
CA VAL A 57 9.70 4.87 -14.68
C VAL A 57 10.30 5.14 -13.30
N TYR A 58 10.88 4.14 -12.63
CA TYR A 58 11.58 4.34 -11.36
C TYR A 58 12.76 5.30 -11.51
N GLN A 59 13.57 5.18 -12.57
CA GLN A 59 14.69 6.10 -12.81
C GLN A 59 14.20 7.52 -13.08
N CYS A 60 13.14 7.69 -13.87
CA CYS A 60 12.54 9.00 -14.10
C CYS A 60 12.05 9.64 -12.78
N LEU A 61 11.35 8.87 -11.94
CA LEU A 61 10.92 9.35 -10.62
C LEU A 61 12.12 9.73 -9.74
N LYS A 62 13.19 8.93 -9.75
CA LYS A 62 14.42 9.23 -9.00
C LYS A 62 15.10 10.52 -9.47
N GLN A 63 15.13 10.78 -10.77
CA GLN A 63 15.68 12.03 -11.32
C GLN A 63 14.86 13.26 -10.90
N ASN A 64 13.57 13.07 -10.64
CA ASN A 64 12.65 14.13 -10.22
C ASN A 64 12.34 14.07 -8.71
N GLU A 65 13.10 13.31 -7.92
CA GLU A 65 12.78 12.97 -6.52
C GLU A 65 12.48 14.21 -5.67
N GLY A 66 13.26 15.29 -5.85
CA GLY A 66 13.04 16.57 -5.16
C GLY A 66 11.66 17.17 -5.39
N SER A 67 11.06 16.97 -6.57
CA SER A 67 9.79 17.56 -6.99
C SER A 67 8.57 16.64 -6.85
N LEU A 68 8.78 15.38 -6.45
CA LEU A 68 7.68 14.42 -6.24
C LEU A 68 6.78 14.78 -5.06
N GLU A 69 5.54 14.35 -5.08
CA GLU A 69 4.68 14.43 -3.90
C GLU A 69 5.19 13.53 -2.76
N ALA A 70 4.90 13.89 -1.51
CA ALA A 70 5.38 13.18 -0.33
C ALA A 70 4.98 11.68 -0.33
N ASN A 71 3.77 11.38 -0.81
CA ASN A 71 3.28 10.00 -0.91
C ASN A 71 4.10 9.19 -1.93
N CYS A 72 4.43 9.78 -3.09
CA CYS A 72 5.26 9.11 -4.07
C CYS A 72 6.70 8.93 -3.59
N LYS A 73 7.31 9.95 -2.96
CA LYS A 73 8.63 9.82 -2.31
C LYS A 73 8.67 8.63 -1.35
N ALA A 74 7.69 8.53 -0.46
CA ALA A 74 7.59 7.44 0.50
C ALA A 74 7.42 6.05 -0.16
N GLN A 75 6.81 5.97 -1.35
CA GLN A 75 6.78 4.72 -2.11
C GLN A 75 8.08 4.44 -2.85
N LEU A 76 8.75 5.48 -3.36
CA LEU A 76 10.03 5.36 -4.04
C LEU A 76 11.12 4.85 -3.08
N ASP A 77 11.13 5.33 -1.83
CA ASP A 77 12.01 4.85 -0.77
C ASP A 77 11.70 3.40 -0.39
N ARG A 78 10.41 3.06 -0.24
CA ARG A 78 9.99 1.68 -0.02
C ARG A 78 10.44 0.76 -1.15
N ALA A 79 10.33 1.20 -2.40
CA ALA A 79 10.81 0.45 -3.56
C ALA A 79 12.34 0.30 -3.55
N ARG A 80 13.08 1.36 -3.18
CA ARG A 80 14.54 1.34 -3.03
C ARG A 80 14.98 0.31 -1.99
N ALA A 81 14.37 0.31 -0.82
CA ALA A 81 14.65 -0.65 0.25
C ALA A 81 14.39 -2.10 -0.20
N ARG A 82 13.25 -2.37 -0.88
CA ARG A 82 12.96 -3.72 -1.41
C ARG A 82 14.02 -4.20 -2.40
N MET A 83 14.48 -3.32 -3.29
CA MET A 83 15.48 -3.68 -4.28
C MET A 83 16.84 -3.95 -3.64
N GLN A 84 17.24 -3.17 -2.64
CA GLN A 84 18.47 -3.38 -1.88
C GLN A 84 18.41 -4.69 -1.10
N ASP A 85 17.32 -4.92 -0.36
CA ASP A 85 17.12 -6.14 0.43
C ASP A 85 17.18 -7.39 -0.46
N GLY A 86 16.46 -7.39 -1.58
CA GLY A 86 16.46 -8.53 -2.50
C GLY A 86 17.81 -8.76 -3.16
N ALA A 87 18.50 -7.68 -3.58
CA ALA A 87 19.81 -7.79 -4.21
C ALA A 87 20.87 -8.33 -3.25
N MET A 88 20.89 -7.89 -2.00
CA MET A 88 21.85 -8.36 -1.00
C MET A 88 21.55 -9.78 -0.52
N VAL A 89 20.28 -10.08 -0.21
CA VAL A 89 19.89 -11.36 0.39
C VAL A 89 20.01 -12.52 -0.62
N CYS A 90 19.79 -12.25 -1.90
CA CYS A 90 19.82 -13.26 -2.95
C CYS A 90 21.05 -13.16 -3.85
N GLN A 91 22.09 -12.40 -3.47
CA GLN A 91 23.20 -12.10 -4.38
C GLN A 91 23.87 -13.36 -4.95
N ASP A 92 24.29 -14.27 -4.07
CA ASP A 92 24.99 -15.50 -4.45
C ASP A 92 24.07 -16.43 -5.24
N ASP A 93 22.80 -16.53 -4.84
CA ASP A 93 21.79 -17.31 -5.56
C ASP A 93 21.54 -16.75 -6.98
N ILE A 94 21.49 -15.43 -7.14
CA ILE A 94 21.33 -14.79 -8.46
C ILE A 94 22.54 -15.10 -9.34
N LEU A 95 23.76 -15.01 -8.81
CA LEU A 95 24.98 -15.31 -9.56
C LEU A 95 25.05 -16.79 -9.96
N LYS A 96 24.61 -17.69 -9.07
CA LYS A 96 24.63 -19.13 -9.30
C LYS A 96 23.57 -19.59 -10.29
N PHE A 97 22.34 -19.10 -10.18
CA PHE A 97 21.19 -19.65 -10.91
C PHE A 97 20.67 -18.75 -12.03
N CYS A 98 20.91 -17.44 -11.95
CA CYS A 98 20.21 -16.44 -12.76
C CYS A 98 21.15 -15.44 -13.46
N ALA A 99 22.44 -15.75 -13.61
CA ALA A 99 23.44 -14.83 -14.16
C ALA A 99 23.08 -14.35 -15.59
N ASP A 100 22.57 -15.24 -16.42
CA ASP A 100 22.21 -14.96 -17.83
C ASP A 100 20.78 -14.42 -18.00
N VAL A 101 20.03 -14.29 -16.90
CA VAL A 101 18.66 -13.82 -16.96
C VAL A 101 18.64 -12.31 -17.15
N GLN A 102 18.05 -11.87 -18.26
CA GLN A 102 17.90 -10.44 -18.54
C GLN A 102 17.18 -9.72 -17.39
N ARG A 103 17.76 -8.63 -16.89
CA ARG A 103 17.19 -7.84 -15.79
C ARG A 103 15.87 -7.16 -16.19
N GLY A 104 15.03 -6.88 -15.19
CA GLY A 104 13.74 -6.23 -15.37
C GLY A 104 12.56 -7.21 -15.55
N GLN A 105 11.34 -6.64 -15.56
CA GLN A 105 10.08 -7.39 -15.77
C GLN A 105 9.87 -8.59 -14.83
N GLY A 106 10.50 -8.57 -13.65
CA GLY A 106 10.41 -9.66 -12.68
C GLY A 106 11.10 -10.97 -13.09
N ARG A 107 11.87 -11.01 -14.18
CA ARG A 107 12.49 -12.27 -14.66
C ARG A 107 13.46 -12.90 -13.67
N ILE A 108 14.27 -12.09 -12.99
CA ILE A 108 15.16 -12.59 -11.92
C ILE A 108 14.35 -13.22 -10.80
N TYR A 109 13.24 -12.60 -10.40
CA TYR A 109 12.34 -13.18 -9.40
C TYR A 109 11.76 -14.52 -9.87
N GLN A 110 11.35 -14.62 -11.13
CA GLN A 110 10.85 -15.88 -11.70
C GLN A 110 11.93 -16.96 -11.74
N CYS A 111 13.17 -16.60 -12.09
CA CYS A 111 14.30 -17.52 -12.04
C CYS A 111 14.58 -18.03 -10.63
N LEU A 112 14.60 -17.14 -9.63
CA LEU A 112 14.76 -17.52 -8.23
C LEU A 112 13.60 -18.43 -7.76
N LYS A 113 12.36 -18.13 -8.15
CA LYS A 113 11.20 -19.00 -7.86
C LYS A 113 11.32 -20.38 -8.48
N ALA A 114 11.83 -20.48 -9.71
CA ALA A 114 12.03 -21.76 -10.39
C ALA A 114 13.13 -22.61 -9.72
N ASN A 115 14.12 -21.96 -9.10
CA ASN A 115 15.22 -22.61 -8.39
C ASN A 115 15.00 -22.64 -6.86
N GLU A 116 13.77 -22.41 -6.38
CA GLU A 116 13.48 -22.14 -4.97
C GLU A 116 14.05 -23.22 -4.04
N ALA A 117 13.97 -24.51 -4.45
CA ALA A 117 14.47 -25.64 -3.67
C ALA A 117 15.95 -25.50 -3.30
N ASP A 118 16.77 -24.99 -4.23
CA ASP A 118 18.23 -24.93 -4.16
C ASP A 118 18.77 -23.57 -3.67
N LEU A 119 17.89 -22.60 -3.41
CA LEU A 119 18.27 -21.29 -2.87
C LEU A 119 18.75 -21.40 -1.42
N THR A 120 19.61 -20.46 -1.03
CA THR A 120 19.90 -20.23 0.39
C THR A 120 18.61 -19.99 1.20
N ALA A 121 18.62 -20.38 2.47
CA ALA A 121 17.47 -20.19 3.36
C ALA A 121 17.03 -18.71 3.44
N ALA A 122 18.00 -17.79 3.43
CA ALA A 122 17.75 -16.36 3.46
C ALA A 122 17.03 -15.88 2.18
N CYS A 123 17.52 -16.26 1.00
CA CYS A 123 16.89 -15.90 -0.27
C CYS A 123 15.52 -16.56 -0.43
N LYS A 124 15.37 -17.85 -0.08
CA LYS A 124 14.08 -18.56 -0.06
C LYS A 124 13.04 -17.82 0.78
N ALA A 125 13.40 -17.43 2.01
CA ALA A 125 12.51 -16.66 2.88
C ALA A 125 12.18 -15.25 2.33
N HIS A 126 13.06 -14.64 1.54
CA HIS A 126 12.78 -13.37 0.86
C HIS A 126 11.82 -13.57 -0.33
N VAL A 127 12.11 -14.55 -1.20
CA VAL A 127 11.33 -14.89 -2.40
C VAL A 127 9.90 -15.30 -2.05
N GLN A 128 9.72 -16.04 -0.94
CA GLN A 128 8.42 -16.47 -0.42
C GLN A 128 7.55 -15.33 0.11
N ARG A 129 8.15 -14.23 0.61
CA ARG A 129 7.40 -13.03 1.02
C ARG A 129 6.80 -12.30 -0.20
N GLY A 130 7.43 -12.42 -1.37
CA GLY A 130 6.91 -11.91 -2.64
C GLY A 130 7.03 -10.38 -2.84
N PRO A 131 6.93 -9.92 -4.10
CA PRO A 131 7.03 -8.51 -4.44
C PRO A 131 5.73 -7.77 -4.07
N GLY A 132 5.66 -7.18 -2.88
CA GLY A 132 4.52 -6.36 -2.48
C GLY A 132 4.10 -6.50 -1.02
N GLN A 133 4.48 -7.59 -0.36
CA GLN A 133 4.26 -7.77 1.08
C GLN A 133 5.44 -7.15 1.85
N GLN A 134 5.49 -5.83 1.89
CA GLN A 134 6.32 -5.18 2.90
C GLN A 134 5.71 -5.46 4.27
N ARG A 135 6.54 -5.97 5.19
CA ARG A 135 6.23 -6.01 6.62
C ARG A 135 5.80 -4.60 7.09
N PRO A 136 4.82 -4.49 7.98
CA PRO A 136 4.59 -3.24 8.71
C PRO A 136 5.90 -2.84 9.40
N GLY A 137 6.25 -1.55 9.27
CA GLY A 137 7.44 -0.98 9.86
C GLY A 137 7.50 -1.23 11.37
N LYS A 138 8.72 -1.41 11.86
CA LYS A 138 9.02 -1.10 13.25
C LYS A 138 9.09 0.40 13.42
#